data_AF-A0A0Q6UD64-F1
#
_entry.id   AF-A0A0Q6UD64-F1
#
_cell.length_a   1.000
_cell.length_b   1.000
_cell.length_c   1.000
_cell.angle_alpha   90.00
_cell.angle_beta   90.00
_cell.angle_gamma   90.00
#
_symmetry.space_group_name_H-M   'P 1'
#
loop_
_entity.id
_entity.type
_entity.pdbx_description
1 polymer ?
#
loop_
_entity_poly.entity_id
_entity_poly.type
_entity_poly.pdbx_seq_one_letter_code
_entity_poly.pdbx_strand_id
1 'polypeptide(L)'
;MTTPTKHHPSFLKLLAFLASIPAVQTNETPWGGFGTGIDESGWWVKLSLDIDHPLAWNVVQEIGYVLNELSVSERLPTVFKPVSPPPYLNGGPRDYLSWVVECRDQTLKPGTVADWLESRLPQPVDDISAWPTDE
;
A
#
# COMPACT_ATOMS: atom_id res chain seq x y z
N MET A 1 20.81 -4.84 -19.88
CA MET A 1 20.06 -3.69 -19.32
C MET A 1 18.59 -3.94 -19.61
N THR A 2 17.86 -4.47 -18.64
CA THR A 2 16.41 -4.66 -18.74
C THR A 2 15.77 -3.29 -18.72
N THR A 3 15.06 -2.93 -19.81
CA THR A 3 14.25 -1.72 -19.86
C THR A 3 13.30 -1.72 -18.65
N PRO A 4 13.29 -0.67 -17.81
CA PRO A 4 12.41 -0.66 -16.65
C PRO A 4 10.96 -0.70 -17.17
N THR A 5 10.29 -1.82 -16.90
CA THR A 5 8.94 -2.08 -17.38
C THR A 5 7.99 -1.08 -16.74
N LYS A 6 7.31 -0.27 -17.56
CA LYS A 6 6.34 0.71 -17.10
C LYS A 6 5.24 0.05 -16.29
N HIS A 7 4.87 0.62 -15.13
CA HIS A 7 3.67 0.20 -14.42
C HIS A 7 2.50 0.14 -15.40
N HIS A 8 1.71 -0.93 -15.31
CA HIS A 8 0.51 -1.04 -16.11
C HIS A 8 -0.42 0.15 -15.77
N PRO A 9 -1.05 0.83 -16.76
CA PRO A 9 -1.82 2.05 -16.52
C PRO A 9 -2.92 1.92 -15.46
N SER A 10 -3.45 0.71 -15.25
CA SER A 10 -4.46 0.41 -14.21
C SER A 10 -3.99 0.70 -12.79
N PHE A 11 -2.68 0.74 -12.53
CA PHE A 11 -2.13 1.01 -11.20
C PHE A 11 -1.99 2.49 -10.89
N LEU A 12 -1.97 3.38 -11.89
CA LEU A 12 -1.60 4.78 -11.70
C LEU A 12 -2.43 5.49 -10.63
N LYS A 13 -3.75 5.24 -10.61
CA LYS A 13 -4.64 5.83 -9.61
C LYS A 13 -4.32 5.35 -8.18
N LEU A 14 -4.10 4.04 -8.02
CA LEU A 14 -3.75 3.46 -6.72
C LEU A 14 -2.38 3.92 -6.25
N LEU A 15 -1.37 3.94 -7.12
CA LEU A 15 -0.03 4.40 -6.77
C LEU A 15 -0.02 5.89 -6.38
N ALA A 16 -0.74 6.72 -7.12
CA ALA A 16 -0.87 8.14 -6.80
C ALA A 16 -1.53 8.35 -5.43
N PHE A 17 -2.60 7.60 -5.13
CA PHE A 17 -3.28 7.67 -3.84
C PHE A 17 -2.39 7.14 -2.69
N LEU A 18 -1.72 6.00 -2.87
CA LEU A 18 -0.81 5.47 -1.84
C LEU A 18 0.34 6.44 -1.56
N ALA A 19 0.85 7.14 -2.58
CA ALA A 19 1.93 8.11 -2.43
C ALA A 19 1.52 9.36 -1.63
N SER A 20 0.22 9.67 -1.51
CA SER A 20 -0.26 10.79 -0.69
C SER A 20 -0.50 10.41 0.77
N ILE A 21 -0.47 9.12 1.13
CA ILE A 21 -0.68 8.68 2.51
C ILE A 21 0.58 9.01 3.33
N PRO A 22 0.44 9.59 4.54
CA PRO A 22 1.55 9.82 5.46
C PRO A 22 2.35 8.54 5.73
N ALA A 23 3.61 8.69 6.09
CA ALA A 23 4.56 7.59 6.29
C ALA A 23 4.85 6.70 5.05
N VAL A 24 4.11 6.78 3.94
CA VAL A 24 4.46 6.03 2.73
C VAL A 24 5.73 6.61 2.11
N GLN A 25 6.75 5.77 1.98
CA GLN A 25 8.01 6.17 1.40
C GLN A 25 7.90 6.23 -0.12
N THR A 26 8.27 7.39 -0.66
CA THR A 26 8.49 7.59 -2.09
C THR A 26 9.95 7.95 -2.36
N ASN A 27 10.43 7.71 -3.58
CA ASN A 27 11.80 8.05 -3.96
C ASN A 27 11.89 8.51 -5.42
N GLU A 28 13.09 8.92 -5.84
CA GLU A 28 13.35 9.44 -7.19
C GLU A 28 13.37 8.35 -8.29
N THR A 29 13.10 7.09 -7.97
CA THR A 29 13.00 6.06 -9.00
C THR A 29 11.83 6.39 -9.94
N PRO A 30 11.86 5.94 -11.21
CA PRO A 30 10.75 6.15 -12.14
C PRO A 30 9.38 5.64 -11.65
N TRP A 31 9.40 4.79 -10.62
CA TRP A 31 8.28 4.08 -10.02
C TRP A 31 7.91 4.61 -8.64
N GLY A 32 8.56 5.69 -8.17
CA GLY A 32 8.25 6.32 -6.89
C GLY A 32 8.49 5.43 -5.67
N GLY A 33 9.29 4.37 -5.78
CA GLY A 33 9.55 3.41 -4.71
C GLY A 33 8.56 2.23 -4.64
N PHE A 34 7.56 2.19 -5.54
CA PHE A 34 6.58 1.12 -5.60
C PHE A 34 7.03 -0.05 -6.49
N GLY A 35 6.64 -1.26 -6.10
CA GLY A 35 6.64 -2.43 -6.97
C GLY A 35 5.22 -2.77 -7.41
N THR A 36 5.04 -3.25 -8.64
CA THR A 36 3.74 -3.76 -9.09
C THR A 36 3.90 -5.03 -9.93
N GLY A 37 2.91 -5.91 -9.90
CA GLY A 37 2.81 -7.01 -10.84
C GLY A 37 1.35 -7.36 -11.15
N ILE A 38 1.13 -7.87 -12.35
CA ILE A 38 -0.17 -8.38 -12.80
C ILE A 38 0.08 -9.62 -13.65
N ASP A 39 -0.62 -10.70 -13.34
CA ASP A 39 -0.56 -11.98 -14.05
C ASP A 39 -1.89 -12.74 -13.90
N GLU A 40 -1.91 -14.00 -14.32
CA GLU A 40 -3.09 -14.88 -14.22
C GLU A 40 -3.51 -15.17 -12.77
N SER A 41 -2.67 -14.93 -11.77
CA SER A 41 -2.99 -15.09 -10.35
C SER A 41 -3.58 -13.83 -9.72
N GLY A 42 -3.67 -12.73 -10.48
CA GLY A 42 -4.22 -11.45 -10.04
C GLY A 42 -3.18 -10.33 -10.11
N TRP A 43 -3.22 -9.41 -9.15
CA TRP A 43 -2.31 -8.27 -9.11
C TRP A 43 -1.82 -7.96 -7.71
N TRP A 44 -0.68 -7.28 -7.64
CA TRP A 44 -0.11 -6.82 -6.38
C TRP A 44 0.59 -5.45 -6.53
N VAL A 45 0.63 -4.72 -5.42
CA VAL A 45 1.40 -3.50 -5.22
C VAL A 45 2.25 -3.68 -3.96
N LYS A 46 3.55 -3.40 -4.07
CA LYS A 46 4.49 -3.38 -2.95
C LYS A 46 4.85 -1.93 -2.63
N LEU A 47 4.81 -1.59 -1.35
CA LEU A 47 5.18 -0.27 -0.82
C LEU A 47 6.05 -0.42 0.44
N SER A 48 6.74 0.66 0.79
CA SER A 48 7.48 0.78 2.05
C SER A 48 6.90 1.91 2.89
N LEU A 49 7.00 1.77 4.21
CA LEU A 49 6.62 2.80 5.17
C LEU A 49 7.85 3.26 5.93
N ASP A 50 7.92 4.55 6.24
CA ASP A 50 8.81 5.07 7.27
C ASP A 50 8.24 4.67 8.63
N ILE A 51 8.78 3.59 9.19
CA ILE A 51 8.31 3.02 10.46
C ILE A 51 8.61 3.89 11.68
N ASP A 52 9.48 4.90 11.52
CA ASP A 52 9.78 5.87 12.58
C ASP A 52 8.85 7.11 12.47
N HIS A 53 8.01 7.21 11.43
CA HIS A 53 7.01 8.28 11.29
C HIS A 53 5.90 8.14 12.37
N PRO A 54 5.45 9.24 13.01
CA PRO A 54 4.45 9.19 14.09
C PRO A 54 3.16 8.44 13.73
N LEU A 55 2.69 8.58 12.49
CA LEU A 55 1.47 7.93 11.97
C LEU A 55 1.70 6.56 11.33
N ALA A 56 2.91 6.00 11.34
CA ALA A 56 3.23 4.78 10.59
C ALA A 56 2.30 3.61 10.95
N TRP A 57 2.03 3.43 12.24
CA TRP A 57 1.20 2.34 12.73
C TRP A 57 -0.30 2.63 12.59
N ASN A 58 -0.72 3.90 12.67
CA ASN A 58 -2.09 4.33 12.35
C ASN A 58 -2.40 4.03 10.87
N VAL A 59 -1.46 4.32 9.97
CA VAL A 59 -1.57 4.00 8.54
C VAL A 59 -1.70 2.48 8.33
N VAL A 60 -0.87 1.67 9.00
CA VAL A 60 -0.98 0.20 8.93
C VAL A 60 -2.34 -0.28 9.44
N GLN A 61 -2.83 0.28 10.54
CA GLN A 61 -4.11 -0.09 11.15
C GLN A 61 -5.28 0.25 10.24
N GLU A 62 -5.34 1.48 9.72
CA GLU A 62 -6.43 1.96 8.85
C GLU A 62 -6.45 1.22 7.51
N ILE A 63 -5.30 1.09 6.83
CA ILE A 63 -5.20 0.33 5.58
C ILE A 63 -5.55 -1.15 5.82
N GLY A 64 -5.05 -1.72 6.92
CA GLY A 64 -5.35 -3.09 7.32
C GLY A 64 -6.85 -3.29 7.56
N TYR A 65 -7.49 -2.35 8.26
CA TYR A 65 -8.93 -2.39 8.50
C TYR A 65 -9.72 -2.37 7.19
N VAL A 66 -9.44 -1.41 6.32
CA VAL A 66 -10.14 -1.27 5.03
C VAL A 66 -9.92 -2.48 4.14
N LEU A 67 -8.67 -2.92 3.96
CA LEU A 67 -8.35 -3.94 2.95
C LEU A 67 -8.52 -5.39 3.43
N ASN A 68 -8.48 -5.65 4.75
CA ASN A 68 -8.57 -7.01 5.30
C ASN A 68 -9.84 -7.26 6.12
N GLU A 69 -10.32 -6.25 6.86
CA GLU A 69 -11.17 -6.43 8.05
C GLU A 69 -12.52 -5.69 7.96
N LEU A 70 -12.95 -5.25 6.76
CA LEU A 70 -14.36 -4.88 6.50
C LEU A 70 -15.29 -6.11 6.55
N SER A 71 -15.14 -6.97 7.54
CA SER A 71 -15.82 -8.25 7.67
C SER A 71 -17.25 -8.15 8.20
N VAL A 72 -17.69 -6.97 8.64
CA VAL A 72 -19.04 -6.76 9.18
C VAL A 72 -20.08 -6.45 8.09
N SER A 73 -19.65 -6.20 6.84
CA SER A 73 -20.57 -6.03 5.71
C SER A 73 -20.09 -6.70 4.41
N GLU A 74 -18.82 -6.56 4.01
CA GLU A 74 -18.29 -7.16 2.76
C GLU A 74 -16.77 -7.37 2.86
N ARG A 75 -16.31 -8.63 2.92
CA ARG A 75 -14.87 -8.92 2.80
C ARG A 75 -14.42 -8.60 1.38
N LEU A 76 -13.54 -7.62 1.25
CA LEU A 76 -12.90 -7.30 -0.02
C LEU A 76 -11.97 -8.46 -0.44
N PRO A 77 -11.77 -8.70 -1.74
CA PRO A 77 -10.89 -9.76 -2.24
C PRO A 77 -9.39 -9.40 -2.11
N THR A 78 -9.08 -8.28 -1.46
CA THR A 78 -7.73 -7.76 -1.22
C THR A 78 -7.13 -8.32 0.06
N VAL A 79 -5.79 -8.34 0.12
CA VAL A 79 -5.02 -8.60 1.34
C VAL A 79 -3.91 -7.57 1.45
N PHE A 80 -3.80 -6.92 2.61
CA PHE A 80 -2.69 -6.09 3.03
C PHE A 80 -1.87 -6.83 4.08
N LYS A 81 -0.58 -7.08 3.80
CA LYS A 81 0.30 -7.85 4.70
C LYS A 81 1.74 -7.34 4.67
N PRO A 82 2.48 -7.45 5.79
CA PRO A 82 3.92 -7.21 5.78
C PRO A 82 4.64 -8.31 4.99
N VAL A 83 5.71 -7.92 4.30
CA VAL A 83 6.66 -8.81 3.65
C VAL A 83 8.07 -8.34 3.97
N SER A 84 8.90 -9.24 4.47
CA SER A 84 10.30 -8.94 4.76
C SER A 84 11.14 -10.21 4.74
N PRO A 85 12.35 -10.20 4.15
CA PRO A 85 13.32 -11.24 4.41
C PRO A 85 13.74 -11.22 5.89
N PRO A 86 14.11 -12.35 6.48
CA PRO A 86 14.55 -12.37 7.87
C PRO A 86 15.84 -11.54 8.07
N PRO A 87 16.05 -10.97 9.28
CA PRO A 87 17.14 -10.01 9.50
C PRO A 87 18.55 -10.51 9.19
N TYR A 88 18.80 -11.81 9.36
CA TYR A 88 20.10 -12.42 9.09
C TYR A 88 20.44 -12.55 7.60
N LEU A 89 19.50 -12.31 6.68
CA LEU A 89 19.77 -12.34 5.24
C LEU A 89 20.07 -10.97 4.67
N ASN A 90 19.38 -9.93 5.13
CA ASN A 90 19.37 -8.65 4.44
C ASN A 90 19.50 -7.45 5.38
N GLY A 91 18.86 -7.46 6.56
CA GLY A 91 18.95 -6.37 7.53
C GLY A 91 17.66 -6.16 8.31
N GLY A 92 17.60 -5.07 9.08
CA GLY A 92 16.47 -4.78 9.95
C GLY A 92 15.22 -4.28 9.21
N PRO A 93 14.12 -4.06 9.96
CA PRO A 93 12.86 -3.60 9.37
C PRO A 93 12.96 -2.22 8.70
N ARG A 94 13.88 -1.34 9.13
CA ARG A 94 14.10 -0.03 8.48
C ARG A 94 14.51 -0.13 7.02
N ASP A 95 15.22 -1.20 6.67
CA ASP A 95 15.82 -1.35 5.35
C ASP A 95 15.03 -2.34 4.48
N TYR A 96 14.35 -3.33 5.10
CA TYR A 96 13.77 -4.46 4.37
C TYR A 96 12.33 -4.80 4.74
N LEU A 97 11.69 -4.10 5.67
CA LEU A 97 10.25 -4.27 5.87
C LEU A 97 9.51 -3.54 4.75
N SER A 98 8.59 -4.24 4.12
CA SER A 98 7.67 -3.67 3.14
C SER A 98 6.28 -4.23 3.39
N TRP A 99 5.30 -3.66 2.72
CA TRP A 99 3.94 -4.16 2.71
C TRP A 99 3.51 -4.47 1.28
N VAL A 100 2.62 -5.44 1.16
CA VAL A 100 2.00 -5.82 -0.10
C VAL A 100 0.50 -5.70 0.03
N VAL A 101 -0.12 -5.00 -0.92
CA VAL A 101 -1.52 -5.12 -1.26
C VAL A 101 -1.62 -6.10 -2.42
N GLU A 102 -2.33 -7.23 -2.26
CA GLU A 102 -2.57 -8.19 -3.33
C GLU A 102 -4.06 -8.48 -3.50
N CYS A 103 -4.49 -8.75 -4.72
CA CYS A 103 -5.86 -9.16 -5.05
C CYS A 103 -5.81 -10.32 -6.04
N ARG A 104 -6.53 -11.40 -5.72
CA ARG A 104 -6.64 -12.58 -6.58
C ARG A 104 -7.84 -12.55 -7.52
N ASP A 105 -8.79 -11.64 -7.27
CA ASP A 105 -9.90 -11.39 -8.18
C ASP A 105 -9.43 -10.50 -9.34
N GLN A 106 -9.37 -11.08 -10.54
CA GLN A 106 -8.95 -10.38 -11.76
C GLN A 106 -9.96 -9.34 -12.25
N THR A 107 -11.21 -9.41 -11.79
CA THR A 107 -12.25 -8.46 -12.18
C THR A 107 -12.11 -7.15 -11.41
N LEU A 108 -11.54 -7.20 -10.21
CA LEU A 108 -11.28 -6.03 -9.39
C LEU A 108 -10.03 -5.29 -9.91
N LYS A 109 -10.21 -4.04 -10.34
CA LYS A 109 -9.12 -3.21 -10.85
C LYS A 109 -8.39 -2.50 -9.69
N PRO A 110 -7.06 -2.32 -9.75
CA PRO A 110 -6.31 -1.59 -8.72
C PRO A 110 -6.87 -0.18 -8.44
N GLY A 111 -7.32 0.53 -9.49
CA GLY A 111 -7.94 1.85 -9.32
C GLY A 111 -9.21 1.86 -8.46
N THR A 112 -9.98 0.77 -8.43
CA THR A 112 -11.15 0.63 -7.55
C THR A 112 -10.75 0.54 -6.08
N VAL A 113 -9.59 -0.07 -5.80
CA VAL A 113 -9.05 -0.10 -4.43
C VAL A 113 -8.64 1.28 -3.96
N ALA A 114 -8.18 2.14 -4.87
CA ALA A 114 -7.92 3.55 -4.56
C ALA A 114 -9.20 4.27 -4.11
N ASP A 115 -10.32 4.07 -4.82
CA ASP A 115 -11.62 4.63 -4.45
C ASP A 115 -12.09 4.16 -3.06
N TRP A 116 -11.86 2.88 -2.74
CA TRP A 116 -12.22 2.33 -1.44
C TRP A 116 -11.41 2.93 -0.30
N LEU A 117 -10.10 3.06 -0.49
CA LEU A 117 -9.21 3.70 0.47
C LEU A 117 -9.58 5.18 0.62
N GLU A 118 -9.76 5.91 -0.47
CA GLU A 118 -10.15 7.33 -0.44
C GLU A 118 -11.47 7.53 0.32
N SER A 119 -12.47 6.70 0.07
CA SER A 119 -13.77 6.84 0.76
C SER A 119 -13.78 6.51 2.26
N ARG A 120 -12.71 5.91 2.81
CA ARG A 120 -12.70 5.34 4.17
C ARG A 120 -11.54 5.81 5.05
N LEU A 121 -10.41 6.16 4.45
CA LEU A 121 -9.29 6.76 5.18
C LEU A 121 -9.62 8.20 5.59
N PRO A 122 -8.85 8.78 6.53
CA PRO A 122 -8.95 10.20 6.87
C PRO A 122 -8.97 11.12 5.65
N GLN A 123 -9.77 12.19 5.74
CA GLN A 123 -9.99 13.13 4.64
C GLN A 123 -9.70 14.56 5.10
N PRO A 124 -8.76 15.28 4.46
CA PRO A 124 -7.91 14.81 3.34
C PRO A 124 -6.80 13.87 3.84
N VAL A 125 -6.43 12.89 3.01
CA VAL A 125 -5.54 11.78 3.44
C VAL A 125 -4.12 12.22 3.75
N ASP A 126 -3.65 13.30 3.11
CA ASP A 126 -2.31 13.87 3.26
C ASP A 126 -2.19 14.85 4.46
N ASP A 127 -3.30 15.22 5.08
CA ASP A 127 -3.32 16.05 6.28
C ASP A 127 -3.11 15.20 7.53
N ILE A 128 -1.90 15.27 8.09
CA ILE A 128 -1.50 14.59 9.33
C ILE A 128 -2.49 14.84 10.47
N SER A 129 -3.10 16.03 10.55
CA SER A 129 -4.05 16.38 11.62
C SER A 129 -5.43 15.72 11.48
N ALA A 130 -5.76 15.21 10.29
CA ALA A 130 -6.98 14.45 10.05
C ALA A 130 -6.89 13.00 10.56
N TRP A 131 -5.68 12.50 10.83
CA TRP A 131 -5.47 11.13 11.28
C TRP A 131 -5.73 10.99 12.78
N PRO A 132 -6.53 10.00 13.21
CA PRO A 132 -6.72 9.71 14.62
C PRO A 132 -5.41 9.23 15.23
N THR A 133 -4.91 9.97 16.22
CA THR A 133 -3.77 9.58 17.06
C THR A 133 -4.28 8.98 18.37
N ASP A 134 -3.47 8.16 19.05
CA ASP A 134 -3.82 7.50 20.33
C ASP A 134 -3.92 8.47 21.54
N GLU A 135 -4.19 9.77 21.33
CA GLU A 135 -4.41 10.78 22.38
C GLU A 135 -5.90 11.04 22.65
#